data_AF-M1Q4K9-F1
#
_entry.id   AF-M1Q4K9-F1
#
_cell.length_a   1.000
_cell.length_b   1.000
_cell.length_c   1.000
_cell.angle_alpha   90.00
_cell.angle_beta   90.00
_cell.angle_gamma   90.00
#
_symmetry.space_group_name_H-M   'P 1'
#
loop_
_entity.id
_entity.type
_entity.pdbx_description
1 polymer ?
#
loop_
_entity_poly.entity_id
_entity_poly.type
_entity_poly.pdbx_seq_one_letter_code
_entity_poly.pdbx_strand_id
1 'polypeptide(L)'
;MHIPYEFLGKVLIFLLLFALAGTVLALLIGAYSFKKQRIIFPGFVLFTLYLFYSPSKWICRVFRIRDTLVDDILIDVRNAVMCDDFIRVKGRKILLLPQCLRHPNCKARCDPIHGYECKRCGLCDIAKLCDAADRCNFKVFVVPGGSFVKKIFKEYNPKACLGVACYNELSENMQAASFVPVQGVLLLKDGCFNTEANVEEIIQKMEMCNV
;
A
#
# COMPACT_ATOMS: atom_id res chain seq x y z
N MET A 1 -50.28 -14.47 -5.12
CA MET A 1 -49.43 -14.98 -4.02
C MET A 1 -49.45 -13.98 -2.88
N HIS A 2 -50.23 -14.22 -1.83
CA HIS A 2 -50.13 -13.44 -0.59
C HIS A 2 -49.00 -14.05 0.25
N ILE A 3 -47.87 -13.35 0.36
CA ILE A 3 -46.82 -13.77 1.28
C ILE A 3 -47.35 -13.46 2.69
N PRO A 4 -47.54 -14.47 3.56
CA PRO A 4 -48.05 -14.23 4.90
C PRO A 4 -47.04 -13.43 5.71
N TYR A 5 -47.49 -12.35 6.35
CA TYR A 5 -46.63 -11.45 7.15
C TYR A 5 -45.84 -12.18 8.23
N GLU A 6 -46.36 -13.29 8.76
CA GLU A 6 -45.65 -14.15 9.72
C GLU A 6 -44.38 -14.80 9.13
N PHE A 7 -44.43 -15.21 7.86
CA PHE A 7 -43.26 -15.77 7.18
C PHE A 7 -42.20 -14.69 6.98
N LEU A 8 -42.61 -13.49 6.56
CA LEU A 8 -41.71 -12.35 6.40
C LEU A 8 -41.05 -11.96 7.73
N GLY A 9 -41.82 -11.95 8.83
CA GLY A 9 -41.30 -11.67 10.18
C GLY A 9 -40.27 -12.70 10.64
N LYS A 10 -40.52 -14.00 10.45
CA LYS A 10 -39.55 -15.07 10.79
C LYS A 10 -38.26 -14.94 10.00
N VAL A 11 -38.35 -14.66 8.69
CA VAL A 11 -37.16 -14.44 7.85
C VAL A 11 -36.35 -13.24 8.33
N LEU A 12 -37.01 -12.12 8.64
CA LEU A 12 -36.33 -10.92 9.12
C LEU A 12 -35.62 -11.14 10.46
N ILE A 13 -36.27 -11.81 11.41
CA ILE A 13 -35.66 -12.16 12.70
C ILE A 13 -34.45 -13.07 12.50
N PHE A 14 -34.56 -14.08 11.63
CA PHE A 14 -33.44 -14.97 11.34
C PHE A 14 -32.25 -14.22 10.72
N LEU A 15 -32.50 -13.32 9.77
CA LEU A 15 -31.46 -12.46 9.18
C LEU A 15 -30.80 -11.56 10.22
N LEU A 16 -31.58 -11.00 11.15
CA LEU A 16 -31.07 -10.14 12.21
C LEU A 16 -30.20 -10.91 13.20
N LEU A 17 -30.62 -12.12 13.61
CA LEU A 17 -29.82 -13.01 14.45
C LEU A 17 -28.54 -13.46 13.76
N PHE A 18 -28.61 -13.77 12.46
CA PHE A 18 -27.44 -14.14 11.66
C PHE A 18 -26.45 -12.97 11.56
N ALA A 19 -26.93 -11.75 11.31
CA ALA A 19 -26.11 -10.55 11.28
C ALA A 19 -25.43 -10.30 12.64
N LEU A 20 -26.19 -10.41 13.74
CA LEU A 20 -25.65 -10.26 15.10
C LEU A 20 -24.56 -11.32 15.39
N ALA A 21 -24.82 -12.59 15.10
CA ALA A 21 -23.85 -13.66 15.26
C ALA A 21 -22.57 -13.42 14.42
N GLY A 22 -22.74 -12.96 13.17
CA GLY A 22 -21.64 -12.58 12.30
C GLY A 22 -20.79 -11.44 12.87
N THR A 23 -21.42 -10.39 13.43
CA THR A 23 -20.69 -9.28 14.07
C THR A 23 -19.92 -9.73 15.32
N VAL A 24 -20.52 -10.57 16.16
CA VAL A 24 -19.83 -11.14 17.34
C VAL A 24 -18.64 -11.97 16.92
N LEU A 25 -18.81 -12.83 15.90
CA LEU A 25 -17.72 -13.63 15.36
C LEU A 25 -16.59 -12.76 14.78
N ALA A 26 -16.93 -11.71 14.03
CA ALA A 26 -15.95 -10.77 13.48
C ALA A 26 -15.18 -10.04 14.59
N LEU A 27 -15.85 -9.63 15.67
CA LEU A 27 -15.21 -9.00 16.84
C LEU A 27 -14.28 -9.98 17.57
N LEU A 28 -14.69 -11.24 17.73
CA LEU A 28 -13.84 -12.28 18.34
C LEU A 28 -12.60 -12.56 17.49
N ILE A 29 -12.76 -12.65 16.16
CA ILE A 29 -11.66 -12.80 15.21
C ILE A 29 -10.74 -11.57 15.28
N GLY A 30 -11.30 -10.36 15.30
CA GLY A 30 -10.56 -9.11 15.42
C GLY A 30 -9.75 -9.04 16.72
N ALA A 31 -10.37 -9.35 17.86
CA ALA A 31 -9.72 -9.37 19.17
C ALA A 31 -8.60 -10.42 19.23
N TYR A 32 -8.83 -11.62 18.67
CA TYR A 32 -7.80 -12.66 18.57
C TYR A 32 -6.65 -12.21 17.65
N SER A 33 -6.96 -11.65 16.49
CA SER A 33 -5.99 -11.12 15.52
C SER A 33 -5.11 -10.02 16.13
N PHE A 34 -5.72 -9.12 16.91
CA PHE A 34 -5.01 -8.03 17.60
C PHE A 34 -4.08 -8.56 18.68
N LYS A 35 -4.53 -9.55 19.48
CA LYS A 35 -3.73 -10.16 20.54
C LYS A 35 -2.51 -10.93 20.00
N LYS A 36 -2.65 -11.54 18.82
CA LYS A 36 -1.58 -12.35 18.21
C LYS A 36 -0.73 -11.57 17.19
N GLN A 37 -1.04 -10.30 16.94
CA GLN A 37 -0.40 -9.44 15.92
C GLN A 37 -0.33 -10.12 14.54
N ARG A 38 -1.30 -11.00 14.25
CA ARG A 38 -1.36 -11.76 13.00
C ARG A 38 -2.77 -11.79 12.48
N ILE A 39 -2.94 -11.33 11.25
CA ILE A 39 -4.20 -11.35 10.52
C ILE A 39 -4.44 -12.79 10.06
N ILE A 40 -5.52 -13.41 10.57
CA ILE A 40 -5.81 -14.84 10.36
C ILE A 40 -6.13 -15.15 8.89
N PHE A 41 -6.79 -14.23 8.20
CA PHE A 41 -7.21 -14.37 6.80
C PHE A 41 -6.82 -13.14 5.96
N PRO A 42 -5.52 -12.94 5.66
CA PRO A 42 -5.03 -11.74 5.00
C PRO A 42 -5.65 -11.55 3.61
N GLY A 43 -5.80 -12.63 2.84
CA GLY A 43 -6.43 -12.59 1.52
C GLY A 43 -7.90 -12.18 1.56
N PHE A 44 -8.67 -12.66 2.54
CA PHE A 44 -10.08 -12.28 2.70
C PHE A 44 -10.22 -10.81 3.11
N VAL A 45 -9.40 -10.35 4.06
CA VAL A 45 -9.40 -8.93 4.50
C VAL A 45 -9.11 -8.01 3.33
N LEU A 46 -8.04 -8.28 2.56
CA LEU A 46 -7.70 -7.48 1.39
C LEU A 46 -8.79 -7.56 0.33
N PHE A 47 -9.33 -8.75 0.04
CA PHE A 47 -10.44 -8.92 -0.91
C PHE A 47 -11.65 -8.06 -0.53
N THR A 48 -12.07 -8.08 0.74
CA THR A 48 -13.17 -7.27 1.24
C THR A 48 -12.86 -5.78 1.07
N LEU A 49 -11.68 -5.32 1.48
CA LEU A 49 -11.31 -3.90 1.32
C LEU A 49 -11.33 -3.46 -0.15
N TYR A 50 -10.86 -4.30 -1.08
CA TYR A 50 -10.92 -4.00 -2.51
C TYR A 50 -12.34 -4.01 -3.07
N LEU A 51 -13.19 -4.96 -2.64
CA LEU A 51 -14.59 -5.01 -3.05
C LEU A 51 -15.33 -3.74 -2.64
N PHE A 52 -15.02 -3.19 -1.47
CA PHE A 52 -15.65 -2.00 -0.92
C PHE A 52 -14.90 -0.70 -1.22
N TYR A 53 -13.79 -0.72 -1.95
CA TYR A 53 -13.00 0.49 -2.24
C TYR A 53 -13.82 1.58 -2.94
N SER A 54 -14.42 1.27 -4.10
CA SER A 54 -15.22 2.23 -4.87
C SER A 54 -16.50 2.66 -4.15
N PRO A 55 -17.30 1.74 -3.53
CA PRO A 55 -18.41 2.13 -2.69
C PRO A 55 -18.02 3.05 -1.54
N SER A 56 -16.92 2.77 -0.84
CA SER A 56 -16.47 3.56 0.32
C SER A 56 -16.05 4.97 -0.11
N LYS A 57 -15.29 5.11 -1.21
CA LYS A 57 -14.95 6.43 -1.76
C LYS A 57 -16.18 7.21 -2.20
N TRP A 58 -17.18 6.55 -2.77
CA TRP A 58 -18.45 7.20 -3.11
C TRP A 58 -19.17 7.71 -1.86
N ILE A 59 -19.28 6.90 -0.81
CA ILE A 59 -19.84 7.31 0.49
C ILE A 59 -19.07 8.51 1.07
N CYS A 60 -17.73 8.45 1.13
CA CYS A 60 -16.91 9.56 1.63
C CYS A 60 -17.23 10.87 0.89
N ARG A 61 -17.34 10.85 -0.45
CA ARG A 61 -17.71 12.03 -1.24
C ARG A 61 -19.12 12.54 -0.93
N VAL A 62 -20.09 11.65 -0.74
CA VAL A 62 -21.47 12.01 -0.35
C VAL A 62 -21.49 12.72 1.00
N PHE A 63 -20.74 12.21 1.97
CA PHE A 63 -20.65 12.78 3.32
C PHE A 63 -19.59 13.88 3.48
N ARG A 64 -18.98 14.36 2.38
CA ARG A 64 -17.90 15.37 2.38
C ARG A 64 -16.69 15.02 3.27
N ILE A 65 -16.43 13.72 3.41
CA ILE A 65 -15.23 13.17 4.04
C ILE A 65 -14.14 13.06 2.95
N ARG A 66 -12.88 13.28 3.33
CA ARG A 66 -11.74 13.07 2.41
C ARG A 66 -11.73 11.62 1.93
N ASP A 67 -11.81 11.41 0.62
CA ASP A 67 -11.80 10.09 0.00
C ASP A 67 -10.44 9.41 0.07
N THR A 68 -9.36 10.20 0.20
CA THR A 68 -7.99 9.71 0.47
C THR A 68 -7.86 8.93 1.78
N LEU A 69 -8.80 9.09 2.72
CA LEU A 69 -8.86 8.28 3.94
C LEU A 69 -9.02 6.78 3.62
N VAL A 70 -9.74 6.45 2.55
CA VAL A 70 -9.93 5.06 2.12
C VAL A 70 -8.62 4.47 1.61
N ASP A 71 -7.82 5.26 0.89
CA ASP A 71 -6.49 4.83 0.42
C ASP A 71 -5.52 4.62 1.58
N ASP A 72 -5.52 5.56 2.53
CA ASP A 72 -4.65 5.52 3.72
C ASP A 72 -4.87 4.23 4.52
N ILE A 73 -6.14 3.93 4.87
CA ILE A 73 -6.52 2.70 5.55
C ILE A 73 -6.10 1.46 4.74
N LEU A 74 -6.29 1.49 3.42
CA LEU A 74 -5.94 0.37 2.56
C LEU A 74 -4.42 0.13 2.53
N ILE A 75 -3.62 1.20 2.50
CA ILE A 75 -2.15 1.14 2.54
C ILE A 75 -1.68 0.61 3.90
N ASP A 76 -2.22 1.12 5.00
CA ASP A 76 -1.87 0.69 6.36
C ASP A 76 -2.21 -0.78 6.62
N VAL A 77 -3.43 -1.20 6.27
CA VAL A 77 -3.83 -2.59 6.43
C VAL A 77 -2.93 -3.49 5.58
N ARG A 78 -2.59 -3.06 4.37
CA ARG A 78 -1.73 -3.85 3.49
C ARG A 78 -0.29 -3.93 3.99
N ASN A 79 0.25 -2.82 4.51
CA ASN A 79 1.53 -2.80 5.20
C ASN A 79 1.54 -3.80 6.36
N ALA A 80 0.50 -3.80 7.20
CA ALA A 80 0.39 -4.72 8.32
C ALA A 80 0.29 -6.18 7.86
N VAL A 81 -0.54 -6.47 6.84
CA VAL A 81 -0.70 -7.82 6.27
C VAL A 81 0.62 -8.36 5.72
N MET A 82 1.36 -7.54 4.98
CA MET A 82 2.56 -7.97 4.25
C MET A 82 3.86 -7.82 5.06
N CYS A 83 3.81 -7.22 6.25
CA CYS A 83 4.97 -6.90 7.09
C CYS A 83 5.84 -8.12 7.36
N ASP A 84 5.20 -9.19 7.85
CA ASP A 84 5.83 -10.44 8.24
C ASP A 84 6.58 -11.10 7.07
N ASP A 85 5.97 -11.12 5.88
CA ASP A 85 6.57 -11.69 4.67
C ASP A 85 7.68 -10.78 4.12
N PHE A 86 7.51 -9.47 4.21
CA PHE A 86 8.51 -8.49 3.79
C PHE A 86 9.80 -8.59 4.61
N ILE A 87 9.69 -8.74 5.93
CA ILE A 87 10.84 -8.93 6.84
C ILE A 87 11.62 -10.19 6.50
N ARG A 88 10.93 -11.28 6.14
CA ARG A 88 11.54 -12.59 5.87
C ARG A 88 12.14 -12.74 4.47
N VAL A 89 11.93 -11.78 3.58
CA VAL A 89 12.39 -11.90 2.19
C VAL A 89 13.91 -11.96 2.11
N LYS A 90 14.40 -13.00 1.43
CA LYS A 90 15.79 -13.12 0.97
C LYS A 90 15.81 -12.95 -0.54
N GLY A 91 16.64 -12.05 -1.05
CA GLY A 91 16.83 -11.85 -2.49
C GLY A 91 16.84 -10.39 -2.92
N ARG A 92 16.52 -10.16 -4.19
CA ARG A 92 16.54 -8.83 -4.81
C ARG A 92 15.40 -7.96 -4.27
N LYS A 93 15.71 -6.85 -3.62
CA LYS A 93 14.75 -5.90 -3.06
C LYS A 93 14.82 -4.59 -3.84
N ILE A 94 13.68 -3.94 -4.05
CA ILE A 94 13.62 -2.67 -4.77
C ILE A 94 12.94 -1.58 -3.94
N LEU A 95 13.42 -0.35 -4.11
CA LEU A 95 12.81 0.87 -3.61
C LEU A 95 12.32 1.68 -4.81
N LEU A 96 11.01 1.92 -4.88
CA LEU A 96 10.38 2.75 -5.89
C LEU A 96 10.11 4.14 -5.30
N LEU A 97 10.74 5.16 -5.89
CA LEU A 97 10.54 6.56 -5.52
C LEU A 97 9.79 7.30 -6.65
N PRO A 98 8.91 8.26 -6.33
CA PRO A 98 8.18 9.00 -7.34
C PRO A 98 9.07 10.09 -7.93
N GLN A 99 8.88 10.41 -9.22
CA GLN A 99 9.60 11.50 -9.88
C GLN A 99 9.43 12.86 -9.20
N CYS A 100 8.32 13.06 -8.47
CA CYS A 100 7.95 14.32 -7.83
C CYS A 100 8.90 14.73 -6.68
N LEU A 101 9.65 13.77 -6.10
CA LEU A 101 10.70 14.06 -5.11
C LEU A 101 11.95 14.71 -5.72
N ARG A 102 12.08 14.70 -7.05
CA ARG A 102 13.23 15.31 -7.70
C ARG A 102 13.14 16.82 -7.58
N HIS A 103 14.28 17.42 -7.26
CA HIS A 103 14.43 18.86 -7.38
C HIS A 103 14.22 19.30 -8.85
N PRO A 104 13.58 20.46 -9.13
CA PRO A 104 13.33 20.93 -10.50
C PRO A 104 14.60 21.03 -11.36
N ASN A 105 15.72 21.40 -10.75
CA ASN A 105 17.03 21.49 -11.42
C ASN A 105 17.76 20.14 -11.57
N CYS A 106 17.11 19.01 -11.31
CA CYS A 106 17.71 17.69 -11.40
C CYS A 106 17.94 17.27 -12.86
N LYS A 107 19.20 17.04 -13.24
CA LYS A 107 19.62 16.66 -14.61
C LYS A 107 19.50 15.15 -14.92
N ALA A 108 18.76 14.38 -14.13
CA ALA A 108 18.60 12.95 -14.36
C ALA A 108 17.91 12.67 -15.70
N ARG A 109 18.48 11.75 -16.49
CA ARG A 109 17.88 11.26 -17.75
C ARG A 109 16.82 10.21 -17.43
N CYS A 110 15.72 10.22 -18.17
CA CYS A 110 14.71 9.17 -18.09
C CYS A 110 15.06 8.03 -19.04
N ASP A 111 15.28 6.84 -18.50
CA ASP A 111 15.32 5.58 -19.22
C ASP A 111 13.88 5.08 -19.47
N PRO A 112 13.55 4.57 -20.68
CA PRO A 112 12.20 4.14 -21.04
C PRO A 112 11.69 2.90 -20.27
N ILE A 113 12.55 2.20 -19.54
CA ILE A 113 12.23 0.99 -18.77
C ILE A 113 12.41 1.22 -17.27
N HIS A 114 13.52 1.81 -16.84
CA HIS A 114 13.90 1.98 -15.44
C HIS A 114 13.49 3.32 -14.83
N GLY A 115 13.03 4.27 -15.64
CA GLY A 115 12.68 5.61 -15.19
C GLY A 115 13.92 6.51 -15.05
N TYR A 116 13.90 7.47 -14.13
CA TYR A 116 14.99 8.44 -13.98
C TYR A 116 16.24 7.83 -13.33
N GLU A 117 17.37 7.99 -14.00
CA GLU A 117 18.68 7.62 -13.48
C GLU A 117 19.21 8.71 -12.54
N CYS A 118 19.01 8.52 -11.23
CA CYS A 118 19.56 9.42 -10.21
C CYS A 118 21.10 9.45 -10.28
N LYS A 119 21.67 10.64 -10.49
CA LYS A 119 23.13 10.89 -10.47
C LYS A 119 23.64 11.37 -9.10
N ARG A 120 22.84 11.21 -8.04
CA ARG A 120 23.13 11.65 -6.65
C ARG A 120 23.60 13.12 -6.58
N CYS A 121 22.90 14.00 -7.29
CA CYS A 121 23.28 15.42 -7.40
C CYS A 121 23.18 16.25 -6.09
N GLY A 122 22.67 15.66 -5.00
CA GLY A 122 22.54 16.32 -3.70
C GLY A 122 21.39 17.34 -3.55
N LEU A 123 20.66 17.65 -4.63
CA LEU A 123 19.61 18.67 -4.63
C LEU A 123 18.28 18.25 -3.97
N CYS A 124 18.11 16.96 -3.67
CA CYS A 124 16.90 16.38 -3.06
C CYS A 124 17.28 15.16 -2.22
N ASP A 125 16.35 14.67 -1.40
CA ASP A 125 16.61 13.57 -0.48
C ASP A 125 16.79 12.20 -1.14
N ILE A 126 16.52 12.08 -2.45
CA ILE A 126 16.74 10.84 -3.22
C ILE A 126 18.19 10.37 -3.08
N ALA A 127 19.18 11.27 -3.03
CA ALA A 127 20.58 10.88 -2.86
C ALA A 127 20.82 10.16 -1.52
N LYS A 128 20.25 10.70 -0.43
CA LYS A 128 20.33 10.09 0.92
C LYS A 128 19.65 8.72 0.94
N LEU A 129 18.49 8.61 0.28
CA LEU A 129 17.75 7.35 0.15
C LEU A 129 18.52 6.31 -0.67
N CYS A 130 19.22 6.72 -1.74
CA CYS A 130 20.12 5.84 -2.49
C CYS A 130 21.24 5.29 -1.58
N ASP A 131 21.89 6.15 -0.80
CA ASP A 131 22.98 5.71 0.06
C ASP A 131 22.50 4.77 1.18
N ALA A 132 21.30 4.99 1.72
CA ALA A 132 20.68 4.09 2.68
C ALA A 132 20.24 2.76 2.05
N ALA A 133 19.67 2.80 0.84
CA ALA A 133 19.27 1.64 0.09
C ALA A 133 20.47 0.73 -0.25
N ASP A 134 21.63 1.30 -0.61
CA ASP A 134 22.86 0.54 -0.84
C ASP A 134 23.25 -0.27 0.40
N ARG A 135 23.15 0.31 1.61
CA ARG A 135 23.44 -0.37 2.88
C ARG A 135 22.44 -1.48 3.22
N CYS A 136 21.20 -1.35 2.76
CA CYS A 136 20.13 -2.34 3.01
C CYS A 136 19.96 -3.35 1.87
N ASN A 137 20.84 -3.33 0.86
CA ASN A 137 20.76 -4.14 -0.36
C ASN A 137 19.44 -3.95 -1.14
N PHE A 138 19.02 -2.70 -1.30
CA PHE A 138 17.88 -2.29 -2.12
C PHE A 138 18.37 -1.64 -3.42
N LYS A 139 17.78 -2.03 -4.55
CA LYS A 139 17.96 -1.31 -5.81
C LYS A 139 16.91 -0.20 -5.91
N VAL A 140 17.36 1.05 -6.03
CA VAL A 140 16.48 2.21 -6.17
C VAL A 140 16.10 2.45 -7.63
N PHE A 141 14.82 2.72 -7.87
CA PHE A 141 14.30 3.21 -9.14
C PHE A 141 13.44 4.45 -8.90
N VAL A 142 13.63 5.49 -9.71
CA VAL A 142 12.84 6.73 -9.64
C VAL A 142 11.86 6.72 -10.81
N VAL A 143 10.58 6.48 -10.55
CA VAL A 143 9.59 6.21 -11.60
C VAL A 143 8.74 7.44 -11.92
N PRO A 144 8.48 7.72 -13.22
CA PRO A 144 7.53 8.77 -13.62
C PRO A 144 6.07 8.43 -13.30
N GLY A 145 5.73 7.14 -13.25
CA GLY A 145 4.39 6.67 -12.92
C GLY A 145 4.27 5.14 -12.93
N GLY A 146 3.08 4.66 -12.56
CA GLY A 146 2.78 3.22 -12.38
C GLY A 146 3.10 2.29 -13.55
N SER A 147 3.11 2.78 -14.81
CA SER A 147 3.44 1.94 -15.98
C SER A 147 4.88 1.41 -15.96
N PHE A 148 5.81 2.15 -15.35
CA PHE A 148 7.21 1.74 -15.18
C PHE A 148 7.34 0.65 -14.13
N VAL A 149 6.50 0.65 -13.10
CA VAL A 149 6.49 -0.37 -12.05
C VAL A 149 6.34 -1.76 -12.67
N LYS A 150 5.35 -1.94 -13.56
CA LYS A 150 5.14 -3.23 -14.25
C LYS A 150 6.37 -3.67 -15.07
N LYS A 151 7.05 -2.73 -15.74
CA LYS A 151 8.25 -3.02 -16.54
C LYS A 151 9.43 -3.44 -15.65
N ILE A 152 9.69 -2.69 -14.59
CA ILE A 152 10.75 -2.97 -13.61
C ILE A 152 10.51 -4.33 -12.97
N PHE A 153 9.28 -4.64 -12.58
CA PHE A 153 8.94 -5.95 -12.01
C PHE A 153 9.18 -7.09 -12.99
N LYS A 154 8.88 -6.91 -14.28
CA LYS A 154 9.11 -7.92 -15.31
C LYS A 154 10.60 -8.18 -15.55
N GLU A 155 11.42 -7.13 -15.60
CA GLU A 155 12.85 -7.25 -15.90
C GLU A 155 13.68 -7.61 -14.66
N TYR A 156 13.49 -6.88 -13.56
CA TYR A 156 14.28 -7.05 -12.34
C TYR A 156 13.76 -8.20 -11.47
N ASN A 157 12.52 -8.67 -11.67
CA ASN A 157 11.88 -9.76 -10.92
C ASN A 157 12.25 -9.73 -9.41
N PRO A 158 11.84 -8.64 -8.72
CA PRO A 158 12.15 -8.43 -7.31
C PRO A 158 11.42 -9.46 -6.43
N LYS A 159 11.97 -9.70 -5.23
CA LYS A 159 11.37 -10.53 -4.19
C LYS A 159 10.65 -9.73 -3.12
N ALA A 160 10.95 -8.43 -3.00
CA ALA A 160 10.18 -7.48 -2.20
C ALA A 160 10.29 -6.08 -2.80
N CYS A 161 9.31 -5.23 -2.48
CA CYS A 161 9.25 -3.86 -2.94
C CYS A 161 8.86 -2.91 -1.79
N LEU A 162 9.57 -1.80 -1.66
CA LEU A 162 9.17 -0.65 -0.87
C LEU A 162 8.77 0.47 -1.84
N GLY A 163 7.53 0.94 -1.77
CA GLY A 163 7.01 2.01 -2.62
C GLY A 163 6.81 3.31 -1.83
N VAL A 164 7.12 4.44 -2.46
CA VAL A 164 6.82 5.77 -1.94
C VAL A 164 6.01 6.53 -2.99
N ALA A 165 4.82 7.00 -2.65
CA ALA A 165 3.97 7.78 -3.56
C ALA A 165 2.85 8.52 -2.81
N CYS A 166 2.00 9.25 -3.53
CA CYS A 166 0.76 9.81 -2.99
C CYS A 166 -0.31 8.70 -2.81
N TYR A 167 -1.39 9.02 -2.10
CA TYR A 167 -2.47 8.10 -1.73
C TYR A 167 -2.95 7.19 -2.87
N ASN A 168 -3.46 7.78 -3.96
CA ASN A 168 -4.04 7.02 -5.08
C ASN A 168 -2.99 6.16 -5.80
N GLU A 169 -1.81 6.73 -6.09
CA GLU A 169 -0.77 6.01 -6.83
C GLU A 169 -0.19 4.86 -6.00
N LEU A 170 -0.01 5.06 -4.68
CA LEU A 170 0.51 4.03 -3.80
C LEU A 170 -0.49 2.88 -3.64
N SER A 171 -1.77 3.18 -3.37
CA SER A 171 -2.81 2.16 -3.17
C SER A 171 -3.00 1.28 -4.41
N GLU A 172 -3.06 1.88 -5.60
CA GLU A 172 -3.16 1.17 -6.88
C GLU A 172 -1.92 0.33 -7.21
N ASN A 173 -0.73 0.91 -7.07
CA ASN A 173 0.51 0.20 -7.39
C ASN A 173 0.78 -0.95 -6.42
N MET A 174 0.48 -0.77 -5.13
CA MET A 174 0.56 -1.86 -4.16
C MET A 174 -0.37 -3.00 -4.55
N GLN A 175 -1.61 -2.71 -4.97
CA GLN A 175 -2.54 -3.73 -5.46
C GLN A 175 -1.96 -4.50 -6.66
N ALA A 176 -1.44 -3.78 -7.66
CA ALA A 176 -0.85 -4.36 -8.86
C ALA A 176 0.38 -5.23 -8.56
N ALA A 177 1.13 -4.92 -7.50
CA ALA A 177 2.32 -5.66 -7.05
C ALA A 177 2.00 -6.75 -6.00
N SER A 178 0.76 -7.23 -5.92
CA SER A 178 0.30 -8.23 -4.93
C SER A 178 0.97 -9.60 -4.94
N PHE A 179 1.75 -9.91 -5.95
CA PHE A 179 2.47 -11.18 -6.07
C PHE A 179 3.84 -11.19 -5.37
N VAL A 180 4.28 -10.05 -4.79
CA VAL A 180 5.43 -9.99 -3.88
C VAL A 180 5.04 -9.27 -2.59
N PRO A 181 5.77 -9.46 -1.48
CA PRO A 181 5.63 -8.62 -0.29
C PRO A 181 5.95 -7.16 -0.61
N VAL A 182 4.99 -6.28 -0.33
CA VAL A 182 5.11 -4.83 -0.56
C VAL A 182 4.90 -4.07 0.74
N GLN A 183 5.74 -3.08 0.96
CA GLN A 183 5.54 -2.02 1.95
C GLN A 183 5.39 -0.67 1.22
N GLY A 184 4.61 0.23 1.79
CA GLY A 184 4.35 1.57 1.27
C GLY A 184 4.63 2.64 2.31
N VAL A 185 5.13 3.80 1.87
CA VAL A 185 5.23 5.04 2.66
C VAL A 185 4.55 6.16 1.87
N LEU A 186 3.64 6.86 2.53
CA LEU A 186 2.98 8.02 1.93
C LEU A 186 3.91 9.24 1.93
N LEU A 187 3.79 10.08 0.90
CA LEU A 187 4.40 11.40 0.91
C LEU A 187 3.79 12.26 2.01
N LEU A 188 4.63 13.01 2.73
CA LEU A 188 4.21 14.01 3.72
C LEU A 188 3.46 15.16 3.06
N LYS A 189 3.90 15.51 1.84
CA LYS A 189 3.31 16.55 1.02
C LYS A 189 3.18 16.05 -0.42
N ASP A 190 1.95 15.98 -0.91
CA ASP A 190 1.63 15.66 -2.30
C ASP A 190 1.43 16.94 -3.14
N GLY A 191 1.06 16.79 -4.42
CA GLY A 191 0.88 17.92 -5.35
C GLY A 191 1.75 17.91 -6.60
N CYS A 192 2.38 16.77 -6.92
CA CYS A 192 3.18 16.51 -8.13
C CYS A 192 4.40 17.44 -8.34
N PHE A 193 4.65 18.39 -7.43
CA PHE A 193 5.75 19.33 -7.48
C PHE A 193 6.22 19.64 -6.06
N ASN A 194 7.55 19.60 -5.84
CA ASN A 194 8.19 19.87 -4.55
C ASN A 194 7.54 19.07 -3.40
N THR A 195 7.33 17.77 -3.65
CA THR A 195 6.78 16.84 -2.68
C THR A 195 7.81 16.46 -1.63
N GLU A 196 7.36 16.09 -0.45
CA GLU A 196 8.23 15.76 0.68
C GLU A 196 7.93 14.33 1.15
N ALA A 197 8.96 13.59 1.54
CA ALA A 197 8.85 12.25 2.10
C ALA A 197 9.54 12.19 3.45
N ASN A 198 9.04 11.33 4.34
CA ASN A 198 9.70 11.02 5.60
C ASN A 198 10.89 10.08 5.33
N VAL A 199 12.10 10.64 5.27
CA VAL A 199 13.32 9.90 4.94
C VAL A 199 13.60 8.85 6.01
N GLU A 200 13.43 9.20 7.28
CA GLU A 200 13.66 8.33 8.41
C GLU A 200 12.74 7.10 8.37
N GLU A 201 11.45 7.29 8.08
CA GLU A 201 10.48 6.17 7.96
C GLU A 201 10.84 5.23 6.80
N ILE A 202 11.25 5.78 5.66
CA ILE A 202 11.67 4.96 4.50
C ILE A 202 12.90 4.12 4.86
N ILE A 203 13.88 4.72 5.55
CA ILE A 203 15.10 4.02 5.99
C ILE A 203 14.74 2.91 6.99
N GLN A 204 13.92 3.21 8.00
CA GLN A 204 13.48 2.23 8.99
C GLN A 204 12.79 1.03 8.32
N LYS A 205 11.90 1.26 7.34
CA LYS A 205 11.25 0.17 6.60
C LYS A 205 12.23 -0.67 5.79
N MET A 206 13.29 -0.08 5.22
CA MET A 206 14.32 -0.87 4.54
C MET A 206 15.10 -1.74 5.53
N GLU A 207 15.43 -1.19 6.71
CA GLU A 207 16.19 -1.89 7.76
C GLU A 207 15.44 -3.09 8.34
N MET A 208 14.10 -3.06 8.36
CA MET A 208 13.26 -4.19 8.83
C MET A 208 13.58 -5.53 8.16
N CYS A 209 14.06 -5.52 6.91
CA CYS A 209 14.39 -6.73 6.14
C CYS A 209 15.89 -6.84 5.83
N ASN A 210 16.74 -6.13 6.60
CA ASN A 210 18.19 -6.21 6.52
C ASN A 210 18.79 -7.14 7.59
N VAL A 211 17.97 -8.01 8.17
CA VAL A 211 18.31 -8.96 9.25
C VAL A 211 18.81 -10.29 8.68
#